data_AF-A0A1Q3AFQ9-F1
#
_entry.id   AF-A0A1Q3AFQ9-F1
#
_cell.length_a   1.000
_cell.length_b   1.000
_cell.length_c   1.000
_cell.angle_alpha   90.00
_cell.angle_beta   90.00
_cell.angle_gamma   90.00
#
_symmetry.space_group_name_H-M   'P 1'
#
loop_
_entity.id
_entity.type
_entity.pdbx_description
1 polymer ?
#
loop_
_entity_poly.entity_id
_entity_poly.type
_entity_poly.pdbx_seq_one_letter_code
_entity_poly.pdbx_strand_id
1 'polypeptide(L)'
;MKFSSVLKQSAKYAAHVPKSGVFPQGFQVGSIASGVKKNGNLDLGILVNTNKSYESSAASVFTTNKFKAAPVILSQRVLEEKNGKGINAIVVNSGCANSVTGEVGLKDAFEMTKLIDERLGATSSSTLIMSTGVIGQRLQMDKISKGISQLFNNNSFGNDFNSWLNIAKSICTTDTFPKLVTSNFTLKNGTQYTLTGMAKGAGMICPNMATLLGFIVTDLPIENQALSKMLKFATDRSFNCISVDGDMSTNDTINMIANGAVKTDEITEDSPEFLQVRDQVTQFAQKLAQLVVRDGEGATKFVTVKVQNSSTFADAKIIAESISNSMLVKTALYGKDANWGRILCAIGYAKLENLDSLQTDKLNVSFVATDNSEPRELKLLVNGVPQLNIDEERASQILALPDLEVLVDLGTGNEEAQFWTCDLSHEYVTINGDYRS
;
A
#
# COMPACT_ATOMS: atom_id res chain seq x y z
N MET A 1 6.94 -17.44 24.93
CA MET A 1 6.26 -16.82 23.76
C MET A 1 6.64 -15.35 23.54
N LYS A 2 6.53 -14.43 24.54
CA LYS A 2 6.84 -12.99 24.36
C LYS A 2 8.27 -12.65 23.91
N PHE A 3 9.29 -13.41 24.30
CA PHE A 3 10.67 -13.18 23.82
C PHE A 3 10.84 -13.50 22.33
N SER A 4 10.09 -14.46 21.78
CA SER A 4 10.20 -14.85 20.37
C SER A 4 9.53 -13.82 19.44
N SER A 5 8.43 -13.19 19.89
CA SER A 5 7.76 -12.15 19.11
C SER A 5 8.59 -10.86 19.01
N VAL A 6 9.26 -10.45 20.09
CA VAL A 6 10.16 -9.28 20.11
C VAL A 6 11.36 -9.49 19.18
N LEU A 7 11.97 -10.69 19.18
CA LEU A 7 13.08 -11.01 18.27
C LEU A 7 12.64 -11.01 16.80
N LYS A 8 11.47 -11.57 16.49
CA LYS A 8 10.91 -11.55 15.13
C LYS A 8 10.59 -10.13 14.66
N GLN A 9 10.02 -9.29 15.53
CA GLN A 9 9.76 -7.88 15.22
C GLN A 9 11.05 -7.10 14.97
N SER A 10 12.07 -7.31 15.80
CA SER A 10 13.41 -6.70 15.61
C SER A 10 14.04 -7.12 14.27
N ALA A 11 13.91 -8.39 13.89
CA ALA A 11 14.41 -8.89 12.60
C ALA A 11 13.67 -8.27 11.40
N LYS A 12 12.32 -8.20 11.44
CA LYS A 12 11.53 -7.52 10.38
C LYS A 12 11.91 -6.05 10.25
N TYR A 13 12.04 -5.35 11.37
CA TYR A 13 12.46 -3.94 11.39
C TYR A 13 13.84 -3.77 10.73
N ALA A 14 14.82 -4.57 11.14
CA ALA A 14 16.17 -4.50 10.60
C ALA A 14 16.24 -4.83 9.09
N ALA A 15 15.34 -5.69 8.61
CA ALA A 15 15.30 -6.12 7.21
C ALA A 15 14.62 -5.09 6.28
N HIS A 16 13.61 -4.35 6.77
CA HIS A 16 12.73 -3.57 5.90
C HIS A 16 12.76 -2.06 6.13
N VAL A 17 13.23 -1.59 7.29
CA VAL A 17 13.32 -0.15 7.55
C VAL A 17 14.59 0.38 6.90
N PRO A 18 14.49 1.42 6.03
CA PRO A 18 15.67 2.01 5.42
C PRO A 18 16.60 2.61 6.48
N LYS A 19 17.88 2.74 6.14
CA LYS A 19 18.90 3.40 7.00
C LYS A 19 19.30 4.79 6.50
N SER A 20 18.92 5.10 5.27
CA SER A 20 19.13 6.37 4.59
C SER A 20 18.04 6.52 3.52
N GLY A 21 17.91 7.71 2.93
CA GLY A 21 16.94 7.97 1.88
C GLY A 21 17.26 9.23 1.11
N VAL A 22 16.62 9.35 -0.04
CA VAL A 22 16.63 10.54 -0.91
C VAL A 22 15.23 11.15 -0.89
N PHE A 23 15.14 12.47 -0.78
CA PHE A 23 13.84 13.13 -0.57
C PHE A 23 13.61 14.24 -1.60
N PRO A 24 12.38 14.36 -2.13
CA PRO A 24 12.08 15.32 -3.17
C PRO A 24 12.24 16.75 -2.68
N GLN A 25 12.71 17.61 -3.58
CA GLN A 25 12.81 19.04 -3.33
C GLN A 25 11.43 19.66 -3.07
N GLY A 26 11.38 20.71 -2.24
CA GLY A 26 10.14 21.44 -1.99
C GLY A 26 9.13 20.72 -1.09
N PHE A 27 9.54 19.71 -0.32
CA PHE A 27 8.73 19.10 0.73
C PHE A 27 9.41 19.15 2.09
N GLN A 28 8.60 19.31 3.13
CA GLN A 28 9.00 19.13 4.53
C GLN A 28 7.95 18.30 5.27
N VAL A 29 8.38 17.59 6.30
CA VAL A 29 7.51 16.74 7.12
C VAL A 29 7.71 17.01 8.60
N GLY A 30 6.62 16.94 9.36
CA GLY A 30 6.60 17.08 10.81
C GLY A 30 5.76 15.98 11.43
N SER A 31 6.12 15.54 12.63
CA SER A 31 5.40 14.48 13.33
C SER A 31 5.48 14.67 14.84
N ILE A 32 4.41 14.34 15.56
CA ILE A 32 4.34 14.48 17.01
C ILE A 32 3.50 13.36 17.63
N ALA A 33 3.79 13.04 18.89
CA ALA A 33 2.88 12.28 19.75
C ALA A 33 1.88 13.26 20.37
N SER A 34 0.72 13.44 19.72
CA SER A 34 -0.35 14.31 20.21
C SER A 34 -1.08 13.72 21.43
N GLY A 35 -0.92 12.42 21.67
CA GLY A 35 -1.50 11.69 22.79
C GLY A 35 -2.84 11.03 22.47
N VAL A 36 -3.19 10.93 21.18
CA VAL A 36 -4.29 10.08 20.70
C VAL A 36 -3.96 8.61 21.01
N LYS A 37 -2.72 8.19 20.74
CA LYS A 37 -2.20 6.90 21.19
C LYS A 37 -1.66 7.00 22.63
N LYS A 38 -2.23 6.20 23.54
CA LYS A 38 -1.89 6.21 24.98
C LYS A 38 -0.47 5.73 25.28
N ASN A 39 0.18 5.03 24.35
CA ASN A 39 1.53 4.50 24.52
C ASN A 39 2.65 5.52 24.29
N GLY A 40 2.32 6.78 23.94
CA GLY A 40 3.31 7.83 23.70
C GLY A 40 4.01 7.77 22.34
N ASN A 41 3.62 6.84 21.47
CA ASN A 41 4.14 6.78 20.11
C ASN A 41 3.64 7.98 19.28
N LEU A 42 4.43 8.39 18.28
CA LEU A 42 4.01 9.37 17.29
C LEU A 42 2.67 8.95 16.68
N ASP A 43 1.73 9.89 16.59
CA ASP A 43 0.35 9.61 16.18
C ASP A 43 -0.27 10.69 15.28
N LEU A 44 0.48 11.77 15.02
CA LEU A 44 0.10 12.85 14.13
C LEU A 44 1.30 13.18 13.23
N GLY A 45 1.06 13.21 11.92
CA GLY A 45 2.05 13.55 10.89
C GLY A 45 1.49 14.58 9.91
N ILE A 46 2.35 15.49 9.45
CA ILE A 46 2.01 16.53 8.48
C ILE A 46 3.12 16.56 7.43
N LEU A 47 2.75 16.43 6.15
CA LEU A 47 3.60 16.77 5.02
C LEU A 47 3.18 18.14 4.48
N VAL A 48 4.16 18.99 4.17
CA VAL A 48 3.96 20.34 3.63
C VAL A 48 4.73 20.49 2.32
N ASN A 49 4.05 20.96 1.27
CA ASN A 49 4.66 21.44 0.04
C ASN A 49 5.14 22.89 0.23
N THR A 50 6.46 23.06 0.21
CA THR A 50 7.14 24.35 0.35
C THR A 50 7.45 24.99 -1.00
N ASN A 51 7.33 24.26 -2.12
CA ASN A 51 7.49 24.87 -3.44
C ASN A 51 6.30 25.77 -3.78
N LYS A 52 6.58 27.05 -4.04
CA LYS A 52 5.60 28.06 -4.49
C LYS A 52 5.82 28.51 -5.94
N SER A 53 6.87 28.02 -6.59
CA SER A 53 7.20 28.40 -7.98
C SER A 53 6.39 27.63 -9.02
N TYR A 54 5.73 26.55 -8.60
CA TYR A 54 4.91 25.69 -9.44
C TYR A 54 3.66 25.30 -8.65
N GLU A 55 2.50 25.31 -9.31
CA GLU A 55 1.24 24.85 -8.69
C GLU A 55 1.24 23.31 -8.66
N SER A 56 1.20 22.72 -7.46
CA SER A 56 1.25 21.27 -7.33
C SER A 56 0.05 20.57 -7.95
N SER A 57 0.30 19.41 -8.55
CA SER A 57 -0.73 18.47 -8.96
C SER A 57 -0.88 17.37 -7.91
N ALA A 58 -2.11 16.97 -7.63
CA ALA A 58 -2.43 15.88 -6.72
C ALA A 58 -3.53 14.98 -7.27
N ALA A 59 -3.34 13.68 -7.10
CA ALA A 59 -4.33 12.66 -7.42
C ALA A 59 -4.45 11.68 -6.26
N SER A 60 -5.63 11.06 -6.12
CA SER A 60 -5.86 10.09 -5.07
C SER A 60 -6.75 8.94 -5.52
N VAL A 61 -6.52 7.77 -4.93
CA VAL A 61 -7.39 6.59 -5.02
C VAL A 61 -7.89 6.30 -3.61
N PHE A 62 -9.19 6.04 -3.48
CA PHE A 62 -9.89 5.94 -2.19
C PHE A 62 -10.65 4.62 -2.05
N THR A 63 -10.99 4.17 -0.85
CA THR A 63 -11.83 2.98 -0.65
C THR A 63 -13.14 2.99 -1.48
N THR A 64 -13.59 1.83 -1.96
CA THR A 64 -14.96 1.61 -2.47
C THR A 64 -15.96 1.24 -1.38
N ASN A 65 -15.51 1.05 -0.14
CA ASN A 65 -16.36 0.64 0.98
C ASN A 65 -17.54 1.61 1.16
N LYS A 66 -18.75 1.09 1.37
CA LYS A 66 -19.96 1.90 1.56
C LYS A 66 -19.91 2.77 2.81
N PHE A 67 -19.20 2.33 3.86
CA PHE A 67 -18.99 3.09 5.08
C PHE A 67 -17.77 4.02 4.98
N LYS A 68 -17.63 4.76 3.87
CA LYS A 68 -16.51 5.72 3.70
C LYS A 68 -16.39 6.64 4.92
N ALA A 69 -15.19 6.69 5.48
CA ALA A 69 -14.92 7.51 6.65
C ALA A 69 -14.96 9.02 6.31
N ALA A 70 -15.20 9.86 7.32
CA ALA A 70 -15.22 11.31 7.17
C ALA A 70 -13.98 11.91 6.47
N PRO A 71 -12.72 11.50 6.78
CA PRO A 71 -11.54 12.03 6.08
C PRO A 71 -11.51 11.67 4.59
N VAL A 72 -12.01 10.50 4.19
CA VAL A 72 -12.08 10.07 2.79
C VAL A 72 -13.04 10.98 2.01
N ILE A 73 -14.22 11.22 2.58
CA ILE A 73 -15.25 12.07 1.96
C ILE A 73 -14.74 13.52 1.82
N LEU A 74 -14.06 14.04 2.85
CA LEU A 74 -13.54 15.41 2.80
C LEU A 74 -12.39 15.53 1.79
N SER A 75 -11.42 14.62 1.79
CA SER A 75 -10.31 14.66 0.83
C SER A 75 -10.78 14.50 -0.62
N GLN A 76 -11.81 13.68 -0.87
CA GLN A 76 -12.47 13.61 -2.19
C GLN A 76 -13.00 14.98 -2.62
N ARG A 77 -13.76 15.64 -1.73
CA ARG A 77 -14.31 16.98 -2.01
C ARG A 77 -13.21 18.01 -2.28
N VAL A 78 -12.15 18.03 -1.46
CA VAL A 78 -11.04 18.98 -1.64
C VAL A 78 -10.36 18.79 -3.00
N LEU A 79 -10.14 17.55 -3.44
CA LEU A 79 -9.57 17.28 -4.76
C LEU A 79 -10.50 17.70 -5.89
N GLU A 80 -11.80 17.41 -5.77
CA GLU A 80 -12.81 17.80 -6.77
C GLU A 80 -12.91 19.32 -6.92
N GLU A 81 -13.04 20.05 -5.80
CA GLU A 81 -13.12 21.53 -5.80
C GLU A 81 -11.87 22.18 -6.37
N LYS A 82 -10.70 21.54 -6.18
CA LYS A 82 -9.41 22.01 -6.67
C LYS A 82 -9.04 21.50 -8.06
N ASN A 83 -9.82 20.61 -8.66
CA ASN A 83 -9.41 19.84 -9.83
C ASN A 83 -7.99 19.24 -9.65
N GLY A 84 -7.71 18.79 -8.42
CA GLY A 84 -6.42 18.25 -8.00
C GLY A 84 -5.23 19.21 -8.14
N LYS A 85 -5.44 20.52 -8.12
CA LYS A 85 -4.37 21.54 -8.18
C LYS A 85 -4.17 22.26 -6.86
N GLY A 86 -2.95 22.72 -6.60
CA GLY A 86 -2.62 23.55 -5.44
C GLY A 86 -2.82 22.86 -4.09
N ILE A 87 -2.70 21.53 -4.05
CA ILE A 87 -2.70 20.76 -2.80
C ILE A 87 -1.33 20.89 -2.14
N ASN A 88 -1.30 21.48 -0.95
CA ASN A 88 -0.07 21.90 -0.28
C ASN A 88 0.23 21.16 1.01
N ALA A 89 -0.66 20.30 1.49
CA ALA A 89 -0.36 19.47 2.63
C ALA A 89 -1.14 18.16 2.65
N ILE A 90 -0.58 17.21 3.40
CA ILE A 90 -1.28 16.01 3.85
C ILE A 90 -1.16 15.96 5.36
N VAL A 91 -2.28 15.83 6.06
CA VAL A 91 -2.31 15.60 7.50
C VAL A 91 -2.85 14.20 7.80
N VAL A 92 -2.14 13.48 8.66
CA VAL A 92 -2.45 12.10 9.00
C VAL A 92 -2.50 11.91 10.50
N ASN A 93 -3.56 11.29 11.02
CA ASN A 93 -3.61 10.83 12.40
C ASN A 93 -3.74 9.29 12.48
N SER A 94 -3.12 8.69 13.49
CA SER A 94 -3.27 7.27 13.82
C SER A 94 -3.86 7.06 15.22
N GLY A 95 -4.50 5.92 15.43
CA GLY A 95 -5.19 5.55 16.68
C GLY A 95 -6.71 5.79 16.67
N CYS A 96 -7.22 6.60 15.75
CA CYS A 96 -8.67 6.81 15.55
C CYS A 96 -8.97 7.00 14.06
N ALA A 97 -9.85 6.16 13.51
CA ALA A 97 -10.17 6.17 12.08
C ALA A 97 -11.12 7.30 11.68
N ASN A 98 -11.81 7.95 12.62
CA ASN A 98 -12.90 8.89 12.33
C ASN A 98 -13.91 8.32 11.31
N SER A 99 -14.25 7.04 11.50
CA SER A 99 -15.17 6.29 10.67
C SER A 99 -16.44 6.01 11.46
N VAL A 100 -17.60 6.12 10.80
CA VAL A 100 -18.93 5.95 11.42
C VAL A 100 -19.17 6.95 12.58
N THR A 101 -18.76 8.21 12.38
CA THR A 101 -18.85 9.30 13.37
C THR A 101 -19.86 10.40 13.00
N GLY A 102 -20.59 10.22 11.90
CA GLY A 102 -21.64 11.11 11.42
C GLY A 102 -21.15 12.51 11.07
N GLU A 103 -22.06 13.48 11.09
CA GLU A 103 -21.77 14.88 10.74
C GLU A 103 -20.64 15.49 11.55
N VAL A 104 -20.52 15.10 12.81
CA VAL A 104 -19.52 15.71 13.68
C VAL A 104 -18.12 15.18 13.35
N GLY A 105 -17.99 13.93 12.87
CA GLY A 105 -16.73 13.45 12.31
C GLY A 105 -16.27 14.21 11.07
N LEU A 106 -17.23 14.61 10.22
CA LEU A 106 -16.96 15.50 9.08
C LEU A 106 -16.54 16.90 9.54
N LYS A 107 -17.18 17.45 10.57
CA LYS A 107 -16.78 18.74 11.18
C LYS A 107 -15.36 18.66 11.76
N ASP A 108 -15.03 17.58 12.47
CA ASP A 108 -13.69 17.36 13.02
C ASP A 108 -12.62 17.31 11.91
N ALA A 109 -12.91 16.59 10.82
CA ALA A 109 -12.03 16.50 9.66
C ALA A 109 -11.83 17.86 8.97
N PHE A 110 -12.91 18.65 8.84
CA PHE A 110 -12.87 20.00 8.29
C PHE A 110 -12.04 20.94 9.17
N GLU A 111 -12.24 20.90 10.48
CA GLU A 111 -11.48 21.73 11.43
C GLU A 111 -9.98 21.39 11.38
N MET A 112 -9.63 20.11 11.31
CA MET A 112 -8.24 19.68 11.18
C MET A 112 -7.58 20.23 9.89
N THR A 113 -8.31 20.20 8.77
CA THR A 113 -7.88 20.75 7.48
C THR A 113 -7.68 22.26 7.57
N LYS A 114 -8.66 22.97 8.13
CA LYS A 114 -8.64 24.41 8.31
C LYS A 114 -7.45 24.88 9.16
N LEU A 115 -7.15 24.18 10.26
CA LEU A 115 -6.01 24.51 11.12
C LEU A 115 -4.67 24.46 10.38
N ILE A 116 -4.50 23.55 9.43
CA ILE A 116 -3.30 23.47 8.58
C ILE A 116 -3.30 24.59 7.57
N ASP A 117 -4.40 24.74 6.82
CA ASP A 117 -4.51 25.72 5.74
C ASP A 117 -4.31 27.16 6.22
N GLU A 118 -4.84 27.53 7.40
CA GLU A 118 -4.61 28.84 8.02
C GLU A 118 -3.12 29.09 8.32
N ARG A 119 -2.38 28.07 8.77
CA ARG A 119 -0.93 28.18 9.05
C ARG A 119 -0.10 28.23 7.77
N LEU A 120 -0.61 27.69 6.68
CA LEU A 120 0.01 27.78 5.36
C LEU A 120 -0.37 29.07 4.61
N GLY A 121 -1.25 29.91 5.20
CA GLY A 121 -1.76 31.13 4.56
C GLY A 121 -2.66 30.85 3.35
N ALA A 122 -3.26 29.65 3.29
CA ALA A 122 -4.13 29.27 2.19
C ALA A 122 -5.51 29.96 2.33
N THR A 123 -6.00 30.51 1.23
CA THR A 123 -7.31 31.19 1.17
C THR A 123 -8.48 30.23 0.97
N SER A 124 -8.19 28.96 0.72
CA SER A 124 -9.16 27.88 0.44
C SER A 124 -8.52 26.53 0.78
N SER A 125 -9.34 25.50 0.95
CA SER A 125 -8.85 24.18 1.39
C SER A 125 -7.80 23.62 0.45
N SER A 126 -6.60 23.35 0.99
CA SER A 126 -5.45 22.86 0.22
C SER A 126 -4.78 21.64 0.86
N THR A 127 -5.40 21.12 1.91
CA THR A 127 -4.87 20.02 2.72
C THR A 127 -5.73 18.77 2.53
N LEU A 128 -5.09 17.64 2.26
CA LEU A 128 -5.74 16.32 2.30
C LEU A 128 -5.60 15.72 3.69
N ILE A 129 -6.64 15.05 4.16
CA ILE A 129 -6.69 14.39 5.46
C ILE A 129 -6.75 12.87 5.31
N MET A 130 -6.04 12.17 6.18
CA MET A 130 -6.13 10.72 6.35
C MET A 130 -6.20 10.36 7.84
N SER A 131 -7.00 9.35 8.18
CA SER A 131 -7.13 8.87 9.56
C SER A 131 -7.17 7.35 9.59
N THR A 132 -6.50 6.72 10.55
CA THR A 132 -6.51 5.26 10.76
C THR A 132 -6.60 4.91 12.24
N GLY A 133 -7.20 3.76 12.55
CA GLY A 133 -7.32 3.25 13.92
C GLY A 133 -8.71 2.72 14.20
N VAL A 134 -9.22 2.96 15.40
CA VAL A 134 -10.51 2.40 15.83
C VAL A 134 -11.69 3.08 15.11
N ILE A 135 -12.64 2.28 14.61
CA ILE A 135 -13.91 2.71 14.02
C ILE A 135 -14.94 3.01 15.13
N GLY A 136 -15.81 4.01 14.91
CA GLY A 136 -16.86 4.39 15.85
C GLY A 136 -16.37 5.20 17.05
N GLN A 137 -15.13 5.69 17.01
CA GLN A 137 -14.56 6.59 18.01
C GLN A 137 -14.43 8.00 17.46
N ARG A 138 -14.69 8.99 18.33
CA ARG A 138 -14.53 10.40 18.00
C ARG A 138 -13.05 10.78 17.92
N LEU A 139 -12.71 11.71 17.03
CA LEU A 139 -11.39 12.33 17.05
C LEU A 139 -11.22 13.13 18.34
N GLN A 140 -10.07 12.98 18.97
CA GLN A 140 -9.68 13.78 20.14
C GLN A 140 -9.13 15.12 19.64
N MET A 141 -10.02 15.99 19.13
CA MET A 141 -9.64 17.23 18.47
C MET A 141 -8.88 18.20 19.38
N ASP A 142 -9.10 18.14 20.69
CA ASP A 142 -8.32 18.88 21.69
C ASP A 142 -6.83 18.50 21.68
N LYS A 143 -6.51 17.23 21.46
CA LYS A 143 -5.14 16.73 21.34
C LYS A 143 -4.55 17.01 19.97
N ILE A 144 -5.31 16.73 18.92
CA ILE A 144 -4.88 16.93 17.53
C ILE A 144 -4.58 18.40 17.26
N SER A 145 -5.48 19.32 17.62
CA SER A 145 -5.29 20.77 17.41
C SER A 145 -4.08 21.32 18.17
N LYS A 146 -3.84 20.85 19.41
CA LYS A 146 -2.63 21.18 20.17
C LYS A 146 -1.37 20.65 19.48
N GLY A 147 -1.39 19.40 19.01
CA GLY A 147 -0.28 18.79 18.28
C GLY A 147 0.07 19.54 16.99
N ILE A 148 -0.95 19.90 16.19
CA ILE A 148 -0.79 20.76 15.01
C ILE A 148 -0.15 22.09 15.40
N SER A 149 -0.71 22.76 16.40
CA SER A 149 -0.21 24.06 16.86
C SER A 149 1.25 23.99 17.32
N GLN A 150 1.62 22.93 18.04
CA GLN A 150 3.00 22.70 18.50
C GLN A 150 3.98 22.50 17.34
N LEU A 151 3.61 21.69 16.34
CA LEU A 151 4.46 21.46 15.16
C LEU A 151 4.80 22.76 14.43
N PHE A 152 3.79 23.61 14.19
CA PHE A 152 4.00 24.90 13.53
C PHE A 152 4.69 25.93 14.41
N ASN A 153 4.31 26.07 15.69
CA ASN A 153 4.90 27.07 16.59
C ASN A 153 6.38 26.81 16.86
N ASN A 154 6.78 25.54 16.93
CA ASN A 154 8.17 25.15 17.18
C ASN A 154 8.99 24.98 15.90
N ASN A 155 8.38 25.19 14.73
CA ASN A 155 8.97 24.93 13.42
C ASN A 155 9.57 23.50 13.32
N SER A 156 8.83 22.51 13.80
CA SER A 156 9.26 21.11 13.89
C SER A 156 9.12 20.35 12.55
N PHE A 157 9.43 21.03 11.45
CA PHE A 157 9.38 20.49 10.10
C PHE A 157 10.80 20.30 9.57
N GLY A 158 11.09 19.12 9.04
CA GLY A 158 12.40 18.78 8.48
C GLY A 158 12.28 18.08 7.13
N ASN A 159 13.40 17.98 6.44
CA ASN A 159 13.55 17.28 5.16
C ASN A 159 14.66 16.21 5.21
N ASP A 160 15.17 15.91 6.40
CA ASP A 160 16.17 14.88 6.63
C ASP A 160 15.54 13.49 6.82
N PHE A 161 16.41 12.47 6.80
CA PHE A 161 16.01 11.08 6.92
C PHE A 161 15.21 10.76 8.20
N ASN A 162 15.59 11.34 9.34
CA ASN A 162 14.90 11.08 10.60
C ASN A 162 13.49 11.68 10.60
N SER A 163 13.31 12.85 10.00
CA SER A 163 12.01 13.50 9.85
C SER A 163 11.07 12.64 9.00
N TRP A 164 11.54 12.15 7.85
CA TRP A 164 10.78 11.24 6.98
C TRP A 164 10.48 9.88 7.61
N LEU A 165 11.44 9.32 8.36
CA LEU A 165 11.21 8.10 9.11
C LEU A 165 10.18 8.31 10.24
N ASN A 166 10.18 9.48 10.90
CA ASN A 166 9.26 9.77 12.00
C ASN A 166 7.82 9.98 11.53
N ILE A 167 7.58 10.65 10.39
CA ILE A 167 6.23 10.70 9.80
C ILE A 167 5.76 9.30 9.35
N ALA A 168 6.64 8.44 8.83
CA ALA A 168 6.28 7.05 8.52
C ALA A 168 5.89 6.27 9.79
N LYS A 169 6.54 6.53 10.93
CA LYS A 169 6.14 5.97 12.24
C LYS A 169 4.82 6.55 12.75
N SER A 170 4.51 7.82 12.48
CA SER A 170 3.32 8.47 13.02
C SER A 170 2.02 7.91 12.43
N ILE A 171 2.08 7.34 11.24
CA ILE A 171 0.92 6.75 10.58
C ILE A 171 0.65 5.30 11.01
N CYS A 172 1.63 4.60 11.60
CA CYS A 172 1.51 3.19 12.01
C CYS A 172 0.46 2.95 13.10
N THR A 173 -0.23 1.79 13.00
CA THR A 173 -1.13 1.26 14.03
C THR A 173 -0.64 -0.08 14.58
N THR A 174 -1.00 -1.18 13.92
CA THR A 174 -0.59 -2.56 14.26
C THR A 174 0.67 -2.99 13.50
N ASP A 175 1.15 -2.13 12.61
CA ASP A 175 2.38 -2.28 11.85
C ASP A 175 3.55 -2.61 12.79
N THR A 176 4.35 -3.61 12.43
CA THR A 176 5.54 -3.98 13.21
C THR A 176 6.75 -3.14 12.84
N PHE A 177 6.72 -2.47 11.68
CA PHE A 177 7.74 -1.51 11.23
C PHE A 177 7.16 -0.39 10.32
N PRO A 178 7.78 0.81 10.30
CA PRO A 178 7.40 1.88 9.38
C PRO A 178 7.79 1.55 7.93
N LYS A 179 6.88 1.76 6.99
CA LYS A 179 7.11 1.45 5.56
C LYS A 179 7.42 2.75 4.82
N LEU A 180 8.70 3.00 4.57
CA LEU A 180 9.21 4.16 3.85
C LEU A 180 10.04 3.67 2.66
N VAL A 181 9.68 4.12 1.46
CA VAL A 181 10.45 3.86 0.24
C VAL A 181 10.90 5.20 -0.33
N THR A 182 12.14 5.24 -0.80
CA THR A 182 12.72 6.40 -1.49
C THR A 182 13.48 5.91 -2.70
N SER A 183 13.46 6.66 -3.80
CA SER A 183 14.22 6.33 -5.00
C SER A 183 14.43 7.55 -5.87
N ASN A 184 15.56 7.58 -6.58
CA ASN A 184 15.76 8.49 -7.70
C ASN A 184 15.59 7.74 -9.01
N PHE A 185 15.12 8.45 -10.04
CA PHE A 185 15.10 7.98 -11.41
C PHE A 185 15.51 9.11 -12.35
N THR A 186 16.03 8.74 -13.52
CA THR A 186 16.53 9.70 -14.51
C THR A 186 15.72 9.55 -15.79
N LEU A 187 15.19 10.66 -16.30
CA LEU A 187 14.51 10.70 -17.60
C LEU A 187 15.53 10.81 -18.73
N LYS A 188 15.08 10.63 -19.97
CA LYS A 188 15.94 10.65 -21.17
C LYS A 188 16.72 11.96 -21.35
N ASN A 189 16.21 13.07 -20.81
CA ASN A 189 16.89 14.37 -20.78
C ASN A 189 18.10 14.43 -19.82
N GLY A 190 18.37 13.36 -19.06
CA GLY A 190 19.44 13.28 -18.07
C GLY A 190 19.11 13.92 -16.72
N THR A 191 17.91 14.51 -16.57
CA THR A 191 17.45 15.09 -15.31
C THR A 191 17.02 14.01 -14.34
N GLN A 192 17.47 14.13 -13.09
CA GLN A 192 17.12 13.23 -12.00
C GLN A 192 15.95 13.79 -11.20
N TYR A 193 15.00 12.93 -10.86
CA TYR A 193 13.83 13.22 -10.04
C TYR A 193 13.74 12.23 -8.89
N THR A 194 13.04 12.64 -7.84
CA THR A 194 12.90 11.85 -6.61
C THR A 194 11.46 11.38 -6.44
N LEU A 195 11.30 10.13 -6.04
CA LEU A 195 10.06 9.58 -5.49
C LEU A 195 10.30 9.22 -4.03
N THR A 196 9.43 9.71 -3.15
CA THR A 196 9.36 9.28 -1.76
C THR A 196 7.93 8.92 -1.44
N GLY A 197 7.72 7.83 -0.73
CA GLY A 197 6.39 7.46 -0.30
C GLY A 197 6.43 6.55 0.89
N MET A 198 5.30 6.51 1.57
CA MET A 198 5.09 5.69 2.74
C MET A 198 3.70 5.09 2.72
N ALA A 199 3.58 3.97 3.41
CA ALA A 199 2.35 3.23 3.55
C ALA A 199 2.20 2.74 5.00
N LYS A 200 0.95 2.53 5.40
CA LYS A 200 0.55 1.85 6.63
C LYS A 200 -0.44 0.76 6.26
N GLY A 201 -0.37 -0.36 6.97
CA GLY A 201 -1.25 -1.50 6.81
C GLY A 201 -0.54 -2.77 7.25
N ALA A 202 -1.26 -3.63 7.98
CA ALA A 202 -0.77 -4.93 8.44
C ALA A 202 -1.95 -5.91 8.61
N GLY A 203 -3.12 -5.41 9.01
CA GLY A 203 -4.39 -6.15 9.01
C GLY A 203 -5.51 -5.36 8.35
N MET A 204 -6.62 -6.06 8.16
CA MET A 204 -7.76 -5.72 7.32
C MET A 204 -7.36 -5.57 5.85
N ILE A 205 -6.39 -6.28 5.26
CA ILE A 205 -5.91 -5.99 3.87
C ILE A 205 -6.59 -6.84 2.78
N CYS A 206 -7.49 -6.25 1.97
CA CYS A 206 -7.89 -6.76 0.65
C CYS A 206 -8.54 -5.69 -0.26
N PRO A 207 -7.83 -5.19 -1.29
CA PRO A 207 -8.28 -4.18 -2.22
C PRO A 207 -9.34 -4.64 -3.21
N ASN A 208 -10.39 -3.83 -3.26
CA ASN A 208 -10.79 -3.22 -4.51
C ASN A 208 -10.78 -1.69 -4.29
N MET A 209 -9.55 -1.15 -4.21
CA MET A 209 -9.06 0.08 -3.53
C MET A 209 -8.64 -0.12 -2.04
N ALA A 210 -7.55 -0.90 -1.80
CA ALA A 210 -7.05 -1.55 -0.55
C ALA A 210 -6.96 -0.79 0.75
N THR A 211 -7.09 -1.57 1.84
CA THR A 211 -6.86 -1.27 3.25
C THR A 211 -5.51 -0.73 3.64
N LEU A 212 -5.23 0.49 3.24
CA LEU A 212 -3.98 1.10 3.56
C LEU A 212 -4.12 2.60 3.49
N LEU A 213 -3.31 3.26 4.30
CA LEU A 213 -3.07 4.69 4.16
C LEU A 213 -1.68 4.87 3.61
N GLY A 214 -1.55 5.62 2.54
CA GLY A 214 -0.26 5.91 1.97
C GLY A 214 -0.26 7.18 1.16
N PHE A 215 0.94 7.67 0.92
CA PHE A 215 1.13 8.74 -0.03
C PHE A 215 2.50 8.65 -0.71
N ILE A 216 2.55 9.14 -1.94
CA ILE A 216 3.73 9.23 -2.79
C ILE A 216 3.92 10.70 -3.14
N VAL A 217 5.15 11.20 -3.09
CA VAL A 217 5.47 12.58 -3.46
C VAL A 217 6.67 12.62 -4.40
N THR A 218 6.67 13.59 -5.31
CA THR A 218 7.74 13.81 -6.27
C THR A 218 7.97 15.29 -6.57
N ASP A 219 9.21 15.61 -6.91
CA ASP A 219 9.65 16.93 -7.36
C ASP A 219 9.57 17.13 -8.89
N LEU A 220 9.15 16.11 -9.63
CA LEU A 220 8.83 16.16 -11.06
C LEU A 220 7.53 16.97 -11.31
N PRO A 221 7.50 17.94 -12.23
CA PRO A 221 6.25 18.58 -12.68
C PRO A 221 5.43 17.62 -13.54
N ILE A 222 4.18 17.37 -13.15
CA ILE A 222 3.25 16.46 -13.85
C ILE A 222 1.87 17.11 -13.90
N GLU A 223 1.24 17.08 -15.07
CA GLU A 223 -0.14 17.53 -15.25
C GLU A 223 -1.10 16.66 -14.43
N ASN A 224 -2.12 17.27 -13.83
CA ASN A 224 -3.07 16.55 -12.98
C ASN A 224 -3.70 15.33 -13.66
N GLN A 225 -4.10 15.45 -14.93
CA GLN A 225 -4.74 14.37 -15.68
C GLN A 225 -3.78 13.19 -15.89
N ALA A 226 -2.53 13.49 -16.28
CA ALA A 226 -1.46 12.51 -16.39
C ALA A 226 -1.17 11.84 -15.03
N LEU A 227 -1.05 12.62 -13.96
CA LEU A 227 -0.82 12.14 -12.59
C LEU A 227 -1.93 11.18 -12.14
N SER A 228 -3.19 11.53 -12.41
CA SER A 228 -4.36 10.71 -12.05
C SER A 228 -4.35 9.36 -12.79
N LYS A 229 -4.06 9.36 -14.10
CA LYS A 229 -3.94 8.11 -14.87
C LYS A 229 -2.76 7.25 -14.43
N MET A 230 -1.60 7.88 -14.15
CA MET A 230 -0.43 7.18 -13.63
C MET A 230 -0.73 6.52 -12.28
N LEU A 231 -1.32 7.28 -11.35
CA LEU A 231 -1.63 6.76 -10.02
C LEU A 231 -2.66 5.63 -10.08
N LYS A 232 -3.70 5.76 -10.90
CA LYS A 232 -4.69 4.70 -11.09
C LYS A 232 -4.05 3.42 -11.63
N PHE A 233 -3.27 3.54 -12.71
CA PHE A 233 -2.57 2.40 -13.32
C PHE A 233 -1.60 1.73 -12.34
N ALA A 234 -0.82 2.52 -11.61
CA ALA A 234 0.11 2.04 -10.60
C ALA A 234 -0.61 1.31 -9.47
N THR A 235 -1.69 1.91 -8.94
CA THR A 235 -2.50 1.34 -7.87
C THR A 235 -3.11 0.01 -8.29
N ASP A 236 -3.66 -0.08 -9.50
CA ASP A 236 -4.27 -1.29 -10.07
C ASP A 236 -3.31 -2.47 -10.21
N ARG A 237 -1.99 -2.20 -10.21
CA ARG A 237 -0.88 -3.17 -10.34
C ARG A 237 0.00 -3.27 -9.10
N SER A 238 -0.40 -2.65 -7.99
CA SER A 238 0.36 -2.63 -6.73
C SER A 238 -0.54 -2.82 -5.52
N PHE A 239 -1.06 -1.73 -4.97
CA PHE A 239 -1.93 -1.73 -3.80
C PHE A 239 -3.24 -2.43 -4.06
N ASN A 240 -3.72 -2.53 -5.30
CA ASN A 240 -4.86 -3.35 -5.67
C ASN A 240 -4.52 -4.81 -6.00
N CYS A 241 -3.30 -5.22 -5.69
CA CYS A 241 -2.72 -6.54 -5.95
C CYS A 241 -2.09 -7.13 -4.67
N ILE A 242 -2.60 -6.79 -3.49
CA ILE A 242 -2.10 -7.31 -2.21
C ILE A 242 -3.24 -7.84 -1.35
N SER A 243 -3.05 -8.89 -0.55
CA SER A 243 -4.03 -9.30 0.45
C SER A 243 -3.38 -9.91 1.69
N VAL A 244 -3.94 -9.62 2.86
CA VAL A 244 -3.61 -10.29 4.12
C VAL A 244 -4.79 -11.16 4.56
N ASP A 245 -6.01 -10.64 4.56
CA ASP A 245 -7.15 -11.29 5.21
C ASP A 245 -8.48 -11.26 4.43
N GLY A 246 -8.55 -10.56 3.31
CA GLY A 246 -9.79 -10.50 2.51
C GLY A 246 -10.73 -9.34 2.89
N ASP A 247 -10.42 -8.54 3.90
CA ASP A 247 -11.30 -7.46 4.35
C ASP A 247 -10.91 -6.09 3.75
N MET A 248 -11.91 -5.28 3.37
CA MET A 248 -11.69 -3.93 2.79
C MET A 248 -12.06 -2.83 3.79
N SER A 249 -11.14 -1.90 4.07
CA SER A 249 -11.31 -0.86 5.08
C SER A 249 -12.18 0.31 4.66
N THR A 250 -12.67 1.05 5.65
CA THR A 250 -13.47 2.26 5.50
C THR A 250 -12.67 3.52 5.16
N ASN A 251 -11.35 3.45 5.23
CA ASN A 251 -10.47 4.63 5.27
C ASN A 251 -9.47 4.72 4.12
N ASP A 252 -9.53 3.79 3.17
CA ASP A 252 -8.40 3.56 2.28
C ASP A 252 -8.12 4.74 1.40
N THR A 253 -6.86 5.12 1.35
CA THR A 253 -6.42 6.32 0.65
C THR A 253 -4.97 6.17 0.24
N ILE A 254 -4.71 6.29 -1.06
CA ILE A 254 -3.40 6.58 -1.61
C ILE A 254 -3.44 7.95 -2.23
N ASN A 255 -2.62 8.88 -1.74
CA ASN A 255 -2.43 10.19 -2.36
C ASN A 255 -1.13 10.21 -3.15
N MET A 256 -1.09 10.98 -4.25
CA MET A 256 0.15 11.32 -4.93
C MET A 256 0.21 12.83 -5.14
N ILE A 257 1.33 13.48 -4.77
CA ILE A 257 1.56 14.91 -5.01
C ILE A 257 2.84 15.11 -5.82
N ALA A 258 2.72 15.82 -6.94
CA ALA A 258 3.81 16.27 -7.78
C ALA A 258 3.94 17.79 -7.64
N ASN A 259 5.04 18.29 -7.07
CA ASN A 259 5.17 19.72 -6.77
C ASN A 259 6.00 20.53 -7.78
N GLY A 260 6.63 19.89 -8.78
CA GLY A 260 7.41 20.59 -9.80
C GLY A 260 8.60 21.40 -9.30
N ALA A 261 9.22 21.02 -8.18
CA ALA A 261 10.39 21.74 -7.65
C ALA A 261 11.63 21.61 -8.57
N VAL A 262 11.74 20.53 -9.34
CA VAL A 262 12.73 20.41 -10.41
C VAL A 262 12.20 21.13 -11.65
N LYS A 263 12.87 22.23 -12.03
CA LYS A 263 12.45 23.11 -13.13
C LYS A 263 12.69 22.48 -14.50
N THR A 264 11.70 21.75 -14.99
CA THR A 264 11.64 21.12 -16.31
C THR A 264 10.24 21.26 -16.89
N ASP A 265 10.06 20.90 -18.16
CA ASP A 265 8.73 20.89 -18.77
C ASP A 265 7.79 19.92 -18.05
N GLU A 266 6.51 20.28 -17.98
CA GLU A 266 5.48 19.46 -17.35
C GLU A 266 5.25 18.17 -18.14
N ILE A 267 5.18 17.03 -17.43
CA ILE A 267 4.80 15.76 -18.02
C ILE A 267 3.28 15.70 -18.20
N THR A 268 2.83 15.60 -19.44
CA THR A 268 1.44 15.35 -19.83
C THR A 268 1.29 13.91 -20.33
N GLU A 269 0.08 13.52 -20.72
CA GLU A 269 -0.16 12.21 -21.32
C GLU A 269 0.51 12.02 -22.68
N ASP A 270 0.72 13.11 -23.40
CA ASP A 270 1.32 13.11 -24.73
C ASP A 270 2.85 13.19 -24.68
N SER A 271 3.43 13.43 -23.48
CA SER A 271 4.88 13.46 -23.30
C SER A 271 5.52 12.10 -23.64
N PRO A 272 6.63 12.06 -24.39
CA PRO A 272 7.38 10.83 -24.67
C PRO A 272 7.82 10.06 -23.41
N GLU A 273 7.97 10.76 -22.28
CA GLU A 273 8.38 10.23 -20.98
C GLU A 273 7.21 9.68 -20.16
N PHE A 274 5.95 9.91 -20.56
CA PHE A 274 4.76 9.54 -19.76
C PHE A 274 4.80 8.07 -19.32
N LEU A 275 5.04 7.15 -20.27
CA LEU A 275 5.10 5.72 -19.97
C LEU A 275 6.27 5.37 -19.05
N GLN A 276 7.43 6.01 -19.24
CA GLN A 276 8.59 5.81 -18.38
C GLN A 276 8.27 6.22 -16.93
N VAL A 277 7.66 7.41 -16.74
CA VAL A 277 7.28 7.90 -15.40
C VAL A 277 6.20 7.01 -14.78
N ARG A 278 5.16 6.64 -15.53
CA ARG A 278 4.11 5.70 -15.08
C ARG A 278 4.71 4.40 -14.57
N ASP A 279 5.66 3.83 -15.30
CA ASP A 279 6.28 2.56 -14.94
C ASP A 279 7.18 2.69 -13.71
N GLN A 280 7.90 3.81 -13.55
CA GLN A 280 8.63 4.13 -12.32
C GLN A 280 7.69 4.23 -11.10
N VAL A 281 6.58 4.96 -11.24
CA VAL A 281 5.55 5.09 -10.19
C VAL A 281 4.93 3.72 -9.87
N THR A 282 4.70 2.89 -10.88
CA THR A 282 4.15 1.53 -10.71
C THR A 282 5.10 0.65 -9.92
N GLN A 283 6.37 0.57 -10.31
CA GLN A 283 7.39 -0.22 -9.58
C GLN A 283 7.58 0.30 -8.16
N PHE A 284 7.51 1.62 -7.97
CA PHE A 284 7.60 2.25 -6.65
C PHE A 284 6.41 1.86 -5.75
N ALA A 285 5.20 1.95 -6.28
CA ALA A 285 3.99 1.56 -5.58
C ALA A 285 3.98 0.06 -5.26
N GLN A 286 4.48 -0.80 -6.16
CA GLN A 286 4.64 -2.24 -5.92
C GLN A 286 5.55 -2.50 -4.73
N LYS A 287 6.71 -1.84 -4.63
CA LYS A 287 7.61 -1.97 -3.47
C LYS A 287 6.91 -1.61 -2.17
N LEU A 288 6.16 -0.51 -2.14
CA LEU A 288 5.37 -0.11 -0.96
C LEU A 288 4.30 -1.14 -0.61
N ALA A 289 3.55 -1.62 -1.61
CA ALA A 289 2.49 -2.61 -1.43
C ALA A 289 3.04 -3.94 -0.87
N GLN A 290 4.20 -4.39 -1.35
CA GLN A 290 4.86 -5.60 -0.83
C GLN A 290 5.27 -5.45 0.63
N LEU A 291 5.72 -4.26 1.06
CA LEU A 291 6.03 -4.00 2.48
C LEU A 291 4.78 -4.14 3.38
N VAL A 292 3.59 -3.84 2.86
CA VAL A 292 2.31 -4.08 3.59
C VAL A 292 2.11 -5.57 3.84
N VAL A 293 2.27 -6.40 2.81
CA VAL A 293 2.11 -7.86 2.92
C VAL A 293 3.17 -8.49 3.83
N ARG A 294 4.43 -8.05 3.73
CA ARG A 294 5.53 -8.54 4.59
C ARG A 294 5.30 -8.22 6.07
N ASP A 295 4.58 -7.15 6.34
CA ASP A 295 4.16 -6.77 7.68
C ASP A 295 2.79 -7.32 8.07
N GLY A 296 2.22 -8.23 7.28
CA GLY A 296 0.93 -8.86 7.56
C GLY A 296 0.86 -9.38 9.00
N GLU A 297 -0.27 -9.16 9.67
CA GLU A 297 -0.47 -9.57 11.06
C GLU A 297 -0.29 -11.08 11.21
N GLY A 298 0.71 -11.48 12.00
CA GLY A 298 1.05 -12.90 12.18
C GLY A 298 1.68 -13.58 10.96
N ALA A 299 1.94 -12.86 9.85
CA ALA A 299 2.53 -13.43 8.64
C ALA A 299 3.94 -13.96 8.89
N THR A 300 4.19 -15.18 8.42
CA THR A 300 5.50 -15.83 8.43
C THR A 300 6.08 -16.03 7.03
N LYS A 301 5.23 -15.90 5.99
CA LYS A 301 5.61 -16.01 4.59
C LYS A 301 5.14 -14.82 3.77
N PHE A 302 5.91 -14.52 2.73
CA PHE A 302 5.52 -13.65 1.64
C PHE A 302 5.38 -14.49 0.37
N VAL A 303 4.23 -14.41 -0.29
CA VAL A 303 3.92 -15.23 -1.46
C VAL A 303 3.54 -14.35 -2.62
N THR A 304 4.23 -14.52 -3.74
CA THR A 304 3.82 -13.96 -5.03
C THR A 304 2.95 -14.98 -5.74
N VAL A 305 1.71 -14.62 -6.05
CA VAL A 305 0.84 -15.39 -6.94
C VAL A 305 0.93 -14.73 -8.32
N LYS A 306 1.59 -15.40 -9.25
CA LYS A 306 1.75 -14.93 -10.63
C LYS A 306 0.84 -15.72 -11.54
N VAL A 307 -0.06 -15.04 -12.23
CA VAL A 307 -0.93 -15.62 -13.26
C VAL A 307 -0.51 -15.06 -14.62
N GLN A 308 -0.08 -15.92 -15.54
CA GLN A 308 0.44 -15.54 -16.85
C GLN A 308 -0.31 -16.22 -18.00
N ASN A 309 -0.05 -15.73 -19.21
CA ASN A 309 -0.68 -16.19 -20.45
C ASN A 309 -2.21 -16.19 -20.36
N SER A 310 -2.77 -15.13 -19.76
CA SER A 310 -4.21 -14.90 -19.69
C SER A 310 -4.70 -14.13 -20.91
N SER A 311 -5.95 -14.35 -21.31
CA SER A 311 -6.64 -13.55 -22.33
C SER A 311 -6.69 -12.06 -21.98
N THR A 312 -6.87 -11.75 -20.69
CA THR A 312 -6.92 -10.37 -20.18
C THR A 312 -6.19 -10.22 -18.85
N PHE A 313 -5.68 -9.01 -18.58
CA PHE A 313 -5.14 -8.64 -17.27
C PHE A 313 -6.18 -8.80 -16.16
N ALA A 314 -7.44 -8.47 -16.43
CA ALA A 314 -8.53 -8.53 -15.45
C ALA A 314 -8.78 -9.97 -14.98
N ASP A 315 -8.84 -10.93 -15.92
CA ASP A 315 -9.02 -12.35 -15.59
C ASP A 315 -7.83 -12.92 -14.82
N ALA A 316 -6.60 -12.57 -15.24
CA ALA A 316 -5.39 -12.97 -14.53
C ALA A 316 -5.42 -12.48 -13.08
N LYS A 317 -5.82 -11.22 -12.89
CA LYS A 317 -5.92 -10.58 -11.58
C LYS A 317 -7.00 -11.25 -10.71
N ILE A 318 -8.18 -11.54 -11.25
CA ILE A 318 -9.27 -12.21 -10.52
C ILE A 318 -8.82 -13.59 -10.02
N ILE A 319 -8.11 -14.36 -10.84
CA ILE A 319 -7.59 -15.67 -10.46
C ILE A 319 -6.51 -15.53 -9.38
N ALA A 320 -5.57 -14.60 -9.56
CA ALA A 320 -4.49 -14.36 -8.60
C ALA A 320 -5.04 -13.91 -7.23
N GLU A 321 -6.06 -13.05 -7.23
CA GLU A 321 -6.78 -12.60 -6.04
C GLU A 321 -7.53 -13.77 -5.37
N SER A 322 -8.21 -14.61 -6.15
CA SER A 322 -8.95 -15.78 -5.65
C SER A 322 -8.06 -16.75 -4.87
N ILE A 323 -6.87 -17.04 -5.41
CA ILE A 323 -5.84 -17.86 -4.74
C ILE A 323 -5.35 -17.14 -3.48
N SER A 324 -5.04 -15.84 -3.60
CA SER A 324 -4.47 -15.02 -2.53
C SER A 324 -5.37 -14.86 -1.31
N ASN A 325 -6.69 -14.94 -1.51
CA ASN A 325 -7.72 -14.84 -0.48
C ASN A 325 -8.21 -16.20 0.05
N SER A 326 -7.76 -17.32 -0.53
CA SER A 326 -8.19 -18.65 -0.09
C SER A 326 -7.60 -19.00 1.27
N MET A 327 -8.44 -19.07 2.31
CA MET A 327 -8.02 -19.51 3.65
C MET A 327 -7.34 -20.90 3.63
N LEU A 328 -7.80 -21.81 2.76
CA LEU A 328 -7.21 -23.13 2.61
C LEU A 328 -5.80 -23.05 2.01
N VAL A 329 -5.57 -22.20 1.00
CA VAL A 329 -4.22 -21.98 0.44
C VAL A 329 -3.32 -21.34 1.51
N LYS A 330 -3.79 -20.27 2.17
CA LYS A 330 -3.02 -19.55 3.19
C LYS A 330 -2.62 -20.43 4.39
N THR A 331 -3.50 -21.34 4.81
CA THR A 331 -3.18 -22.30 5.89
C THR A 331 -2.26 -23.42 5.43
N ALA A 332 -2.36 -23.88 4.17
CA ALA A 332 -1.41 -24.85 3.60
C ALA A 332 0.00 -24.24 3.52
N LEU A 333 0.11 -22.98 3.10
CA LEU A 333 1.36 -22.23 3.09
C LEU A 333 1.97 -22.10 4.49
N TYR A 334 1.17 -21.79 5.51
CA TYR A 334 1.63 -21.76 6.91
C TYR A 334 2.12 -23.14 7.39
N GLY A 335 1.35 -24.19 7.08
CA GLY A 335 1.67 -25.58 7.42
C GLY A 335 2.81 -26.17 6.59
N LYS A 336 3.30 -25.45 5.58
CA LYS A 336 4.28 -25.93 4.60
C LYS A 336 3.81 -27.21 3.88
N ASP A 337 2.50 -27.30 3.64
CA ASP A 337 1.83 -28.40 2.96
C ASP A 337 1.73 -28.07 1.46
N ALA A 338 2.23 -28.97 0.60
CA ALA A 338 2.29 -28.83 -0.85
C ALA A 338 0.94 -29.07 -1.52
N ASN A 339 -0.10 -28.42 -1.00
CA ASN A 339 -1.49 -28.71 -1.32
C ASN A 339 -1.97 -27.95 -2.56
N TRP A 340 -1.43 -28.31 -3.72
CA TRP A 340 -1.82 -27.72 -5.00
C TRP A 340 -3.30 -27.92 -5.34
N GLY A 341 -3.95 -28.97 -4.80
CA GLY A 341 -5.39 -29.16 -4.93
C GLY A 341 -6.22 -27.99 -4.38
N ARG A 342 -5.77 -27.35 -3.29
CA ARG A 342 -6.41 -26.13 -2.75
C ARG A 342 -6.23 -24.93 -3.68
N ILE A 343 -5.10 -24.85 -4.39
CA ILE A 343 -4.84 -23.82 -5.41
C ILE A 343 -5.80 -24.01 -6.58
N LEU A 344 -5.96 -25.24 -7.09
CA LEU A 344 -6.92 -25.55 -8.15
C LEU A 344 -8.36 -25.27 -7.75
N CYS A 345 -8.74 -25.59 -6.51
CA CYS A 345 -10.04 -25.24 -5.97
C CYS A 345 -10.27 -23.73 -6.03
N ALA A 346 -9.27 -22.92 -5.63
CA ALA A 346 -9.36 -21.47 -5.67
C ALA A 346 -9.40 -20.89 -7.10
N ILE A 347 -8.67 -21.49 -8.04
CA ILE A 347 -8.77 -21.15 -9.46
C ILE A 347 -10.19 -21.47 -9.97
N GLY A 348 -10.72 -22.65 -9.64
CA GLY A 348 -12.00 -23.14 -10.16
C GLY A 348 -13.22 -22.36 -9.69
N TYR A 349 -13.20 -21.76 -8.49
CA TYR A 349 -14.29 -20.89 -8.02
C TYR A 349 -14.08 -19.40 -8.30
N ALA A 350 -12.99 -19.03 -8.98
CA ALA A 350 -12.71 -17.63 -9.31
C ALA A 350 -13.88 -17.00 -10.07
N LYS A 351 -14.26 -15.78 -9.70
CA LYS A 351 -15.45 -15.11 -10.22
C LYS A 351 -15.18 -14.43 -11.57
N LEU A 352 -14.76 -15.23 -12.56
CA LEU A 352 -14.53 -14.77 -13.92
C LEU A 352 -15.87 -14.41 -14.58
N GLU A 353 -15.90 -13.30 -15.30
CA GLU A 353 -17.04 -12.96 -16.17
C GLU A 353 -17.02 -13.82 -17.44
N ASN A 354 -15.83 -14.05 -17.99
CA ASN A 354 -15.61 -14.92 -19.14
C ASN A 354 -14.96 -16.25 -18.71
N LEU A 355 -15.73 -17.33 -18.72
CA LEU A 355 -15.23 -18.67 -18.35
C LEU A 355 -14.25 -19.24 -19.37
N ASP A 356 -14.26 -18.77 -20.63
CA ASP A 356 -13.32 -19.24 -21.66
C ASP A 356 -11.87 -18.82 -21.37
N SER A 357 -11.67 -17.85 -20.48
CA SER A 357 -10.36 -17.44 -19.97
C SER A 357 -9.68 -18.51 -19.10
N LEU A 358 -10.45 -19.52 -18.63
CA LEU A 358 -9.95 -20.65 -17.85
C LEU A 358 -10.25 -21.99 -18.54
N GLN A 359 -9.24 -22.51 -19.25
CA GLN A 359 -9.30 -23.84 -19.88
C GLN A 359 -8.50 -24.83 -19.03
N THR A 360 -9.21 -25.70 -18.31
CA THR A 360 -8.61 -26.58 -17.29
C THR A 360 -7.60 -27.56 -17.87
N ASP A 361 -7.74 -27.96 -19.12
CA ASP A 361 -6.85 -28.83 -19.89
C ASP A 361 -5.56 -28.13 -20.38
N LYS A 362 -5.47 -26.81 -20.28
CA LYS A 362 -4.26 -26.02 -20.58
C LYS A 362 -3.54 -25.52 -19.34
N LEU A 363 -4.18 -25.64 -18.18
CA LEU A 363 -3.71 -25.06 -16.93
C LEU A 363 -2.40 -25.72 -16.47
N ASN A 364 -1.41 -24.90 -16.13
CA ASN A 364 -0.20 -25.34 -15.43
C ASN A 364 -0.10 -24.62 -14.08
N VAL A 365 0.39 -25.32 -13.07
CA VAL A 365 0.62 -24.77 -11.72
C VAL A 365 1.98 -25.25 -11.23
N SER A 366 2.79 -24.33 -10.74
CA SER A 366 4.13 -24.59 -10.20
C SER A 366 4.37 -23.85 -8.89
N PHE A 367 5.19 -24.44 -8.01
CA PHE A 367 5.88 -23.67 -6.98
C PHE A 367 7.24 -23.23 -7.50
N VAL A 368 7.61 -21.99 -7.23
CA VAL A 368 8.88 -21.39 -7.67
C VAL A 368 9.66 -20.88 -6.47
N ALA A 369 10.89 -21.35 -6.34
CA ALA A 369 11.84 -20.93 -5.32
C ALA A 369 12.36 -19.51 -5.60
N THR A 370 12.41 -18.70 -4.54
CA THR A 370 12.91 -17.31 -4.61
C THR A 370 14.38 -17.19 -4.23
N ASP A 371 14.97 -18.25 -3.68
CA ASP A 371 16.40 -18.36 -3.46
C ASP A 371 17.12 -18.93 -4.70
N ASN A 372 18.40 -19.25 -4.55
CA ASN A 372 19.23 -19.80 -5.62
C ASN A 372 19.23 -21.35 -5.64
N SER A 373 18.25 -22.00 -5.02
CA SER A 373 18.17 -23.47 -4.97
C SER A 373 17.58 -24.05 -6.26
N GLU A 374 18.10 -25.20 -6.71
CA GLU A 374 17.68 -25.86 -7.96
C GLU A 374 17.04 -27.23 -7.68
N PRO A 375 16.03 -27.68 -8.48
CA PRO A 375 15.37 -26.91 -9.53
C PRO A 375 14.55 -25.76 -8.94
N ARG A 376 14.64 -24.56 -9.53
CA ARG A 376 13.86 -23.39 -9.05
C ARG A 376 12.36 -23.59 -9.20
N GLU A 377 11.91 -24.13 -10.32
CA GLU A 377 10.50 -24.41 -10.59
C GLU A 377 10.18 -25.88 -10.33
N LEU A 378 9.18 -26.14 -9.49
CA LEU A 378 8.58 -27.44 -9.26
C LEU A 378 7.17 -27.45 -9.85
N LYS A 379 7.00 -28.20 -10.95
CA LYS A 379 5.70 -28.36 -11.63
C LYS A 379 4.79 -29.31 -10.85
N LEU A 380 3.57 -28.86 -10.57
CA LEU A 380 2.56 -29.59 -9.79
C LEU A 380 1.42 -30.08 -10.70
N LEU A 381 0.98 -29.22 -11.61
CA LEU A 381 -0.02 -29.50 -12.64
C LEU A 381 0.55 -29.11 -14.01
N VAL A 382 0.40 -29.99 -15.01
CA VAL A 382 0.79 -29.70 -16.39
C VAL A 382 -0.36 -30.06 -17.33
N ASN A 383 -0.82 -29.10 -18.13
CA ASN A 383 -1.95 -29.27 -19.06
C ASN A 383 -3.17 -29.94 -18.40
N GLY A 384 -3.58 -29.46 -17.23
CA GLY A 384 -4.73 -30.00 -16.50
C GLY A 384 -4.50 -31.35 -15.80
N VAL A 385 -3.31 -31.94 -15.91
CA VAL A 385 -3.01 -33.26 -15.34
C VAL A 385 -1.99 -33.14 -14.20
N PRO A 386 -2.24 -33.76 -13.03
CA PRO A 386 -1.30 -33.71 -11.92
C PRO A 386 -0.01 -34.47 -12.26
N GLN A 387 1.11 -33.92 -11.82
CA GLN A 387 2.38 -34.65 -11.86
C GLN A 387 2.31 -35.80 -10.83
N LEU A 388 2.46 -37.05 -11.29
CA LEU A 388 2.34 -38.22 -10.40
C LEU A 388 3.60 -38.49 -9.56
N ASN A 389 4.76 -38.00 -10.03
CA ASN A 389 6.06 -38.17 -9.39
C ASN A 389 6.60 -36.82 -8.90
N ILE A 390 5.81 -36.10 -8.09
CA ILE A 390 6.26 -34.84 -7.50
C ILE A 390 7.39 -35.13 -6.52
N ASP A 391 8.45 -34.32 -6.60
CA ASP A 391 9.52 -34.30 -5.61
C ASP A 391 9.02 -33.60 -4.33
N GLU A 392 8.46 -34.40 -3.41
CA GLU A 392 7.92 -33.94 -2.13
C GLU A 392 8.99 -33.32 -1.23
N GLU A 393 10.23 -33.81 -1.30
CA GLU A 393 11.35 -33.21 -0.56
C GLU A 393 11.60 -31.79 -1.06
N ARG A 394 11.67 -31.63 -2.38
CA ARG A 394 11.82 -30.31 -3.00
C ARG A 394 10.64 -29.39 -2.69
N ALA A 395 9.41 -29.90 -2.73
CA ALA A 395 8.23 -29.13 -2.36
C ALA A 395 8.35 -28.58 -0.93
N SER A 396 8.76 -29.44 0.01
CA SER A 396 8.99 -29.07 1.41
C SER A 396 10.08 -28.00 1.57
N GLN A 397 11.18 -28.11 0.81
CA GLN A 397 12.25 -27.11 0.82
C GLN A 397 11.75 -25.74 0.32
N ILE A 398 11.03 -25.70 -0.81
CA ILE A 398 10.46 -24.44 -1.35
C ILE A 398 9.48 -23.84 -0.34
N LEU A 399 8.59 -24.66 0.23
CA LEU A 399 7.63 -24.24 1.24
C LEU A 399 8.28 -23.91 2.58
N ALA A 400 9.54 -24.26 2.82
CA ALA A 400 10.27 -23.81 4.01
C ALA A 400 10.76 -22.36 3.88
N LEU A 401 10.94 -21.85 2.66
CA LEU A 401 11.40 -20.49 2.41
C LEU A 401 10.44 -19.43 2.97
N PRO A 402 10.95 -18.30 3.47
CA PRO A 402 10.10 -17.18 3.87
C PRO A 402 9.38 -16.56 2.67
N ASP A 403 10.00 -16.62 1.50
CA ASP A 403 9.48 -16.07 0.26
C ASP A 403 9.31 -17.19 -0.76
N LEU A 404 8.16 -17.29 -1.42
CA LEU A 404 7.95 -18.22 -2.53
C LEU A 404 7.00 -17.64 -3.58
N GLU A 405 6.99 -18.24 -4.76
CA GLU A 405 6.04 -17.92 -5.82
C GLU A 405 5.15 -19.12 -6.16
N VAL A 406 3.87 -18.83 -6.36
CA VAL A 406 2.88 -19.74 -6.98
C VAL A 406 2.66 -19.23 -8.39
N LEU A 407 3.15 -20.00 -9.37
CA LEU A 407 3.02 -19.68 -10.78
C LEU A 407 1.83 -20.45 -11.36
N VAL A 408 0.93 -19.71 -12.02
CA VAL A 408 -0.23 -20.25 -12.73
C VAL A 408 -0.14 -19.80 -14.19
N ASP A 409 -0.16 -20.76 -15.10
CA ASP A 409 -0.15 -20.52 -16.54
C ASP A 409 -1.49 -20.96 -17.13
N LEU A 410 -2.24 -20.00 -17.68
CA LEU A 410 -3.57 -20.27 -18.23
C LEU A 410 -3.52 -20.78 -19.69
N GLY A 411 -2.49 -20.43 -20.45
CA GLY A 411 -2.38 -20.76 -21.88
C GLY A 411 -3.51 -20.21 -22.76
N THR A 412 -4.20 -19.14 -22.34
CA THR A 412 -5.35 -18.54 -23.04
C THR A 412 -5.03 -17.21 -23.73
N GLY A 413 -3.91 -16.56 -23.41
CA GLY A 413 -3.48 -15.30 -24.03
C GLY A 413 -2.03 -14.92 -23.69
N ASN A 414 -1.75 -13.62 -23.56
CA ASN A 414 -0.41 -13.04 -23.36
C ASN A 414 -0.34 -11.99 -22.23
N GLU A 415 -1.44 -11.77 -21.51
CA GLU A 415 -1.49 -10.87 -20.36
C GLU A 415 -1.05 -11.58 -19.07
N GLU A 416 -0.50 -10.81 -18.13
CA GLU A 416 -0.10 -11.31 -16.80
C GLU A 416 -0.57 -10.39 -15.67
N ALA A 417 -0.84 -10.97 -14.52
CA ALA A 417 -1.05 -10.24 -13.27
C ALA A 417 -0.28 -10.89 -12.12
N GLN A 418 0.19 -10.06 -11.21
CA GLN A 418 0.81 -10.49 -9.96
C GLN A 418 -0.05 -10.02 -8.81
N PHE A 419 -0.14 -10.87 -7.80
CA PHE A 419 -0.78 -10.57 -6.52
C PHE A 419 0.15 -11.02 -5.40
N TRP A 420 0.25 -10.26 -4.31
CA TRP A 420 1.09 -10.61 -3.17
C TRP A 420 0.22 -10.89 -1.96
N THR A 421 0.49 -12.01 -1.30
CA THR A 421 -0.23 -12.44 -0.10
C THR A 421 0.72 -13.00 0.94
N CYS A 422 0.18 -13.30 2.11
CA CYS A 422 0.87 -14.02 3.17
C CYS A 422 0.13 -15.31 3.54
N ASP A 423 0.73 -16.09 4.41
CA ASP A 423 0.10 -17.23 5.06
C ASP A 423 -0.90 -16.81 6.15
N LEU A 424 -1.73 -17.76 6.61
CA LEU A 424 -2.67 -17.57 7.73
C LEU A 424 -2.19 -18.37 8.94
N SER A 425 -1.69 -17.68 9.97
CA SER A 425 -1.09 -18.29 11.16
C SER A 425 -1.99 -18.21 12.40
N HIS A 426 -1.63 -18.94 13.45
CA HIS A 426 -2.29 -18.80 14.76
C HIS A 426 -2.16 -17.39 15.34
N GLU A 427 -1.03 -16.70 15.08
CA GLU A 427 -0.77 -15.36 15.61
C GLU A 427 -1.77 -14.34 15.04
N TYR A 428 -2.18 -14.49 13.78
CA TYR A 428 -3.23 -13.64 13.19
C TYR A 428 -4.54 -13.72 14.02
N VAL A 429 -4.93 -14.94 14.42
CA VAL A 429 -6.12 -15.17 15.25
C VAL A 429 -5.94 -14.59 16.64
N THR A 430 -4.75 -14.72 17.25
CA THR A 430 -4.46 -14.13 18.56
C THR A 430 -4.53 -12.60 18.52
N ILE A 431 -3.89 -11.96 17.54
CA ILE A 431 -3.90 -10.49 17.39
C ILE A 431 -5.33 -9.96 17.24
N ASN A 432 -6.11 -10.58 16.34
CA ASN A 432 -7.44 -10.07 15.99
C ASN A 432 -8.53 -10.53 16.96
N GLY A 433 -8.32 -11.63 17.70
CA GLY A 433 -9.20 -12.07 18.78
C GLY A 433 -9.12 -11.18 20.03
N ASP A 434 -7.94 -10.64 20.33
CA ASP A 434 -7.67 -9.85 21.54
C ASP A 434 -7.52 -8.33 21.29
N TYR A 435 -7.77 -7.84 20.07
CA TYR A 435 -7.45 -6.47 19.65
C TYR A 435 -8.08 -5.35 20.50
N ARG A 436 -9.21 -5.61 21.16
CA ARG A 436 -9.95 -4.62 21.99
C ARG A 436 -9.88 -4.89 23.49
N SER A 437 -9.17 -5.95 23.91
CA SER A 437 -9.12 -6.44 25.30
C SER A 437 -8.02 -5.80 26.13
#